data_AF-R7ZIN4-F1
#
_entry.id   AF-R7ZIN4-F1
#
_cell.length_a   1.000
_cell.length_b   1.000
_cell.length_c   1.000
_cell.angle_alpha   90.00
_cell.angle_beta   90.00
_cell.angle_gamma   90.00
#
_symmetry.space_group_name_H-M   'P 1'
#
loop_
_entity.id
_entity.type
_entity.pdbx_description
1 polymer ?
#
loop_
_entity_poly.entity_id
_entity_poly.type
_entity_poly.pdbx_seq_one_letter_code
_entity_poly.pdbx_strand_id
1 'polypeptide(L)'
;MTFKKWILQYINEDSPIGDLARDNNEDPKFPDSNSYDELYSYLLSQNASYLCLQSFEKSWQFFKSQHSIVEGKQHMRLEKFEIEVLESYWTNFKENKKRVQHRELELSQSGENPAEDAFIQRYTTITKAIEQIYSELDEDLKTIVDMRYWNRSGMSEDWLIIADCLYMSRSKVLKKRKWLIEKTAESIYWV
;
A
#
# COMPACT_ATOMS: atom_id res chain seq x y z
N MET A 1 13.10 -12.24 -9.60
CA MET A 1 13.36 -11.77 -8.21
C MET A 1 12.88 -12.86 -7.25
N THR A 2 13.41 -12.99 -6.02
CA THR A 2 12.87 -13.93 -5.02
C THR A 2 11.78 -13.28 -4.18
N PHE A 3 10.89 -14.06 -3.53
CA PHE A 3 9.89 -13.47 -2.61
C PHE A 3 10.56 -12.70 -1.47
N LYS A 4 11.63 -13.26 -0.88
CA LYS A 4 12.42 -12.60 0.16
C LYS A 4 12.94 -11.23 -0.30
N LYS A 5 13.41 -11.11 -1.54
CA LYS A 5 13.88 -9.82 -2.08
C LYS A 5 12.73 -8.87 -2.43
N TRP A 6 11.65 -9.40 -2.98
CA TRP A 6 10.49 -8.61 -3.38
C TRP A 6 9.74 -8.02 -2.18
N ILE A 7 9.56 -8.76 -1.09
CA ILE A 7 8.79 -8.29 0.07
C ILE A 7 9.47 -7.11 0.79
N LEU A 8 10.81 -7.02 0.72
CA LEU A 8 11.58 -5.96 1.38
C LEU A 8 11.29 -4.55 0.83
N GLN A 9 10.75 -4.43 -0.38
CA GLN A 9 10.33 -3.12 -0.90
C GLN A 9 9.19 -2.50 -0.06
N TYR A 10 8.47 -3.32 0.73
CA TYR A 10 7.39 -2.89 1.60
C TYR A 10 7.81 -2.72 3.06
N ILE A 11 9.11 -2.78 3.39
CA ILE A 11 9.61 -2.74 4.79
C ILE A 11 9.13 -1.51 5.58
N ASN A 12 8.89 -0.40 4.86
CA ASN A 12 8.47 0.88 5.44
C ASN A 12 6.95 1.07 5.49
N GLU A 13 6.18 0.09 5.00
CA GLU A 13 4.72 0.13 5.01
C GLU A 13 4.17 -0.15 6.41
N ASP A 14 3.21 0.67 6.84
CA ASP A 14 2.46 0.46 8.08
C ASP A 14 1.21 -0.37 7.78
N SER A 15 1.44 -1.66 7.51
CA SER A 15 0.42 -2.62 7.10
C SER A 15 0.92 -4.05 7.33
N PRO A 16 0.04 -5.08 7.27
CA PRO A 16 0.47 -6.46 7.49
C PRO A 16 1.55 -6.97 6.52
N ILE A 17 1.62 -6.41 5.29
CA ILE A 17 2.70 -6.73 4.34
C ILE A 17 4.04 -6.10 4.76
N GLY A 18 3.99 -4.91 5.36
CA GLY A 18 5.17 -4.25 5.91
C GLY A 18 5.66 -4.89 7.21
N ASP A 19 4.74 -5.37 8.05
CA ASP A 19 5.09 -6.21 9.21
C ASP A 19 5.84 -7.47 8.74
N LEU A 20 5.27 -8.20 7.79
CA LEU A 20 5.91 -9.39 7.20
C LEU A 20 7.28 -9.06 6.56
N ALA A 21 7.40 -7.88 5.93
CA ALA A 21 8.66 -7.43 5.35
C ALA A 21 9.74 -7.17 6.41
N ARG A 22 9.37 -6.54 7.54
CA ARG A 22 10.28 -6.31 8.68
C ARG A 22 10.68 -7.64 9.33
N ASP A 23 9.72 -8.51 9.60
CA ASP A 23 9.96 -9.85 10.17
C ASP A 23 10.96 -10.64 9.29
N ASN A 24 10.78 -10.62 7.97
CA ASN A 24 11.68 -11.31 7.04
C ASN A 24 13.08 -10.65 6.92
N ASN A 25 13.18 -9.34 7.13
CA ASN A 25 14.46 -8.62 7.14
C ASN A 25 15.26 -8.92 8.40
N GLU A 26 14.57 -9.06 9.53
CA GLU A 26 15.16 -9.40 10.82
C GLU A 26 15.50 -10.89 10.94
N ASP A 27 14.86 -11.75 10.14
CA ASP A 27 15.13 -13.19 10.10
C ASP A 27 16.20 -13.57 9.04
N PRO A 28 17.48 -13.75 9.43
CA PRO A 28 18.53 -14.17 8.52
C PRO A 28 18.33 -15.60 7.99
N LYS A 29 17.55 -16.44 8.68
CA LYS A 29 17.28 -17.83 8.29
C LYS A 29 16.07 -17.96 7.37
N PHE A 30 15.28 -16.89 7.21
CA PHE A 30 14.15 -16.91 6.28
C PHE A 30 14.62 -17.31 4.88
N PRO A 31 14.04 -18.34 4.24
CA PRO A 31 14.58 -18.90 3.00
C PRO A 31 14.61 -17.87 1.86
N ASP A 32 15.73 -17.79 1.13
CA ASP A 32 15.80 -17.04 -0.15
C ASP A 32 15.25 -17.92 -1.28
N SER A 33 13.95 -18.22 -1.23
CA SER A 33 13.29 -19.15 -2.14
C SER A 33 12.17 -18.50 -2.96
N ASN A 34 11.81 -19.17 -4.05
CA ASN A 34 10.64 -18.92 -4.89
C ASN A 34 9.62 -20.07 -4.83
N SER A 35 9.70 -20.93 -3.82
CA SER A 35 8.74 -21.99 -3.56
C SER A 35 7.75 -21.57 -2.47
N TYR A 36 6.45 -21.57 -2.81
CA TYR A 36 5.39 -21.33 -1.83
C TYR A 36 5.47 -22.32 -0.67
N ASP A 37 5.56 -23.62 -1.00
CA ASP A 37 5.53 -24.69 -0.02
C ASP A 37 6.72 -24.61 0.94
N GLU A 38 7.89 -24.22 0.44
CA GLU A 38 9.10 -24.05 1.27
C GLU A 38 8.94 -22.89 2.25
N LEU A 39 8.50 -21.73 1.77
CA LEU A 39 8.32 -20.53 2.59
C LEU A 39 7.16 -20.71 3.60
N TYR A 40 6.05 -21.32 3.17
CA TYR A 40 4.91 -21.61 4.04
C TYR A 40 5.28 -22.64 5.12
N SER A 41 5.97 -23.72 4.74
CA SER A 41 6.47 -24.73 5.69
C SER A 41 7.46 -24.13 6.68
N TYR A 42 8.32 -23.21 6.22
CA TYR A 42 9.23 -22.48 7.10
C TYR A 42 8.46 -21.65 8.13
N LEU A 43 7.50 -20.83 7.71
CA LEU A 43 6.67 -20.02 8.62
C LEU A 43 5.93 -20.89 9.64
N LEU A 44 5.33 -22.00 9.20
CA LEU A 44 4.72 -22.97 10.11
C LEU A 44 5.72 -23.54 11.12
N SER A 45 6.94 -23.89 10.67
CA SER A 45 7.99 -24.43 11.55
C SER A 45 8.48 -23.43 12.61
N GLN A 46 8.41 -22.13 12.30
CA GLN A 46 8.70 -21.03 13.23
C GLN A 46 7.49 -20.68 14.12
N ASN A 47 6.41 -21.47 14.08
CA ASN A 47 5.19 -21.27 14.83
C ASN A 47 4.54 -19.90 14.54
N ALA A 48 4.60 -19.46 13.27
CA ALA A 48 4.00 -18.21 12.83
C ALA A 48 2.50 -18.17 13.16
N SER A 49 2.04 -17.00 13.59
CA SER A 49 0.62 -16.82 13.92
C SER A 49 -0.25 -17.00 12.67
N TYR A 50 -1.52 -17.36 12.87
CA TYR A 50 -2.49 -17.45 11.77
C TYR A 50 -2.58 -16.16 10.95
N LEU A 51 -2.50 -14.99 11.61
CA LEU A 51 -2.49 -13.69 10.94
C LEU A 51 -1.24 -13.51 10.08
N CYS A 52 -0.06 -13.91 10.55
CA CYS A 52 1.17 -13.88 9.76
C CYS A 52 1.05 -14.79 8.52
N LEU A 53 0.52 -16.01 8.67
CA LEU A 53 0.29 -16.93 7.55
C LEU A 53 -0.70 -16.37 6.53
N GLN A 54 -1.77 -15.72 6.97
CA GLN A 54 -2.70 -15.02 6.08
C GLN A 54 -2.05 -13.85 5.34
N SER A 55 -1.23 -13.05 6.04
CA SER A 55 -0.47 -11.97 5.40
C SER A 55 0.49 -12.52 4.36
N PHE A 56 1.22 -13.60 4.68
CA PHE A 56 2.09 -14.30 3.74
C PHE A 56 1.34 -14.81 2.51
N GLU A 57 0.19 -15.48 2.68
CA GLU A 57 -0.58 -16.01 1.57
C GLU A 57 -1.03 -14.89 0.62
N LYS A 58 -1.53 -13.77 1.17
CA LYS A 58 -1.92 -12.59 0.39
C LYS A 58 -0.73 -11.98 -0.35
N SER A 59 0.38 -11.75 0.36
CA SER A 59 1.62 -11.23 -0.24
C SER A 59 2.17 -12.16 -1.32
N TRP A 60 2.03 -13.47 -1.16
CA TRP A 60 2.48 -14.45 -2.14
C TRP A 60 1.65 -14.43 -3.43
N GLN A 61 0.33 -14.29 -3.33
CA GLN A 61 -0.52 -14.12 -4.53
C GLN A 61 -0.11 -12.87 -5.31
N PHE A 62 0.26 -11.80 -4.60
CA PHE A 62 0.71 -10.56 -5.23
C PHE A 62 2.08 -10.68 -5.89
N PHE A 63 3.02 -11.31 -5.19
CA PHE A 63 4.32 -11.64 -5.77
C PHE A 63 4.15 -12.42 -7.09
N LYS A 64 3.29 -13.44 -7.08
CA LYS A 64 2.97 -14.21 -8.28
C LYS A 64 2.30 -13.36 -9.35
N SER A 65 1.31 -12.54 -9.01
CA SER A 65 0.60 -11.73 -10.01
C SER A 65 1.52 -10.76 -10.73
N GLN A 66 2.39 -10.07 -10.01
CA GLN A 66 3.38 -9.18 -10.62
C GLN A 66 4.36 -9.93 -11.53
N HIS A 67 4.70 -11.19 -11.20
CA HIS A 67 5.54 -12.02 -12.05
C HIS A 67 4.78 -12.63 -13.24
N SER A 68 3.48 -12.90 -13.12
CA SER A 68 2.61 -13.39 -14.21
C SER A 68 2.21 -12.29 -15.20
N ILE A 69 2.15 -11.03 -14.78
CA ILE A 69 1.86 -9.87 -15.64
C ILE A 69 2.93 -9.71 -16.76
N VAL A 70 4.13 -10.26 -16.57
CA VAL A 70 5.19 -10.26 -17.58
C VAL A 70 4.86 -11.15 -18.80
N GLU A 71 3.91 -12.10 -18.69
CA GLU A 71 3.59 -13.05 -19.77
C GLU A 71 2.22 -12.85 -20.44
N GLY A 72 1.37 -11.94 -19.95
CA GLY A 72 0.10 -11.67 -20.62
C GLY A 72 -0.81 -10.75 -19.81
N LYS A 73 -1.16 -9.60 -20.39
CA LYS A 73 -2.07 -8.61 -19.80
C LYS A 73 -3.43 -9.22 -19.48
N GLN A 74 -3.65 -9.55 -18.22
CA GLN A 74 -4.99 -9.65 -17.64
C GLN A 74 -5.11 -8.55 -16.59
N HIS A 75 -6.09 -7.67 -16.78
CA HIS A 75 -6.42 -6.58 -15.85
C HIS A 75 -6.80 -7.23 -14.51
N MET A 76 -5.84 -7.32 -13.59
CA MET A 76 -6.06 -8.00 -12.33
C MET A 76 -6.90 -7.09 -11.44
N ARG A 77 -7.96 -7.65 -10.86
CA ARG A 77 -8.78 -6.97 -9.87
C ARG A 77 -7.93 -6.77 -8.62
N LEU A 78 -7.87 -5.54 -8.10
CA LEU A 78 -7.18 -5.26 -6.84
C LEU A 78 -7.76 -6.14 -5.72
N GLU A 79 -6.87 -6.87 -5.07
CA GLU A 79 -7.15 -7.70 -3.91
C GLU A 79 -7.43 -6.82 -2.68
N LYS A 80 -8.14 -7.39 -1.71
CA LYS A 80 -8.58 -6.63 -0.52
C LYS A 80 -7.42 -5.93 0.20
N PHE A 81 -6.28 -6.61 0.33
CA PHE A 81 -5.12 -6.06 1.02
C PHE A 81 -4.43 -4.93 0.21
N GLU A 82 -4.41 -5.02 -1.13
CA GLU A 82 -3.86 -3.94 -1.98
C GLU A 82 -4.69 -2.68 -1.81
N ILE A 83 -6.00 -2.83 -1.77
CA ILE A 83 -6.92 -1.74 -1.49
C ILE A 83 -6.64 -1.12 -0.11
N GLU A 84 -6.40 -1.94 0.92
CA GLU A 84 -6.06 -1.46 2.26
C GLU A 84 -4.73 -0.67 2.28
N VAL A 85 -3.71 -1.12 1.55
CA VAL A 85 -2.43 -0.40 1.40
C VAL A 85 -2.63 0.92 0.65
N LEU A 86 -3.35 0.90 -0.48
CA LEU A 86 -3.62 2.10 -1.26
C LEU A 86 -4.44 3.13 -0.47
N GLU A 87 -5.41 2.68 0.34
CA GLU A 87 -6.16 3.54 1.27
C GLU A 87 -5.28 4.10 2.40
N SER A 88 -4.27 3.36 2.83
CA SER A 88 -3.31 3.83 3.84
C SER A 88 -2.49 5.01 3.30
N TYR A 89 -2.14 5.02 2.01
CA TYR A 89 -1.44 6.15 1.39
C TYR A 89 -2.27 7.44 1.41
N TRP A 90 -3.57 7.34 1.11
CA TRP A 90 -4.49 8.49 1.20
C TRP A 90 -4.69 8.94 2.64
N THR A 91 -4.90 8.00 3.55
CA THR A 91 -5.05 8.27 4.99
C THR A 91 -3.84 9.00 5.55
N ASN A 92 -2.67 8.42 5.34
CA ASN A 92 -1.42 8.85 5.95
C ASN A 92 -0.69 9.89 5.08
N PHE A 93 -1.36 10.48 4.08
CA PHE A 93 -0.74 11.39 3.11
C PHE A 93 0.11 12.49 3.77
N LYS A 94 -0.47 13.20 4.74
CA LYS A 94 0.24 14.28 5.47
C LYS A 94 1.45 13.75 6.25
N GLU A 95 1.31 12.57 6.87
CA GLU A 95 2.39 11.97 7.66
C GLU A 95 3.49 11.42 6.76
N ASN A 96 3.14 10.78 5.65
CA ASN A 96 4.07 10.30 4.64
C ASN A 96 4.93 11.44 4.08
N LYS A 97 4.36 12.63 3.83
CA LYS A 97 5.15 13.81 3.44
C LYS A 97 6.16 14.21 4.51
N LYS A 98 5.78 14.20 5.80
CA LYS A 98 6.71 14.49 6.89
C LYS A 98 7.81 13.45 7.01
N ARG A 99 7.48 12.16 6.86
CA ARG A 99 8.46 11.06 6.89
C ARG A 99 9.51 11.23 5.79
N VAL A 100 9.10 11.62 4.58
CA VAL A 100 10.03 11.93 3.48
C VAL A 100 10.94 13.10 3.85
N GLN A 101 10.38 14.23 4.32
CA GLN A 101 11.15 15.40 4.72
C GLN A 101 12.15 15.11 5.85
N HIS A 102 11.74 14.30 6.83
CA HIS A 102 12.62 13.86 7.91
C HIS A 102 13.78 13.02 7.39
N ARG A 103 13.49 12.06 6.50
CA ARG A 103 14.52 11.20 5.90
C ARG A 103 15.50 11.98 5.03
N GLU A 104 15.01 12.95 4.26
CA GLU A 104 15.85 13.87 3.46
C GLU A 104 16.81 14.67 4.35
N LEU A 105 16.33 15.13 5.52
CA LEU A 105 17.14 15.87 6.49
C LEU A 105 18.24 14.98 7.10
N GLU A 106 17.92 13.75 7.51
CA GLU A 106 18.89 12.78 8.05
C GLU A 106 20.03 12.53 7.05
N LEU A 107 19.71 12.27 5.79
CA LEU A 107 20.70 11.99 4.74
C LEU A 107 21.53 13.22 4.37
N SER A 108 20.89 14.40 4.35
CA SER A 108 21.61 15.66 4.14
C SER A 108 22.65 15.92 5.24
N GLN A 109 22.36 15.49 6.48
CA GLN A 109 23.29 15.59 7.60
C GLN A 109 24.41 14.55 7.54
N SER A 110 24.16 13.36 6.97
CA SER A 110 25.19 12.32 6.79
C SER A 110 26.05 12.52 5.53
N GLY A 111 25.67 13.43 4.62
CA GLY A 111 26.35 13.66 3.35
C GLY A 111 25.99 12.65 2.26
N GLU A 112 24.97 11.83 2.49
CA GLU A 112 24.42 10.90 1.52
C GLU A 112 23.46 11.59 0.55
N ASN A 113 23.30 11.06 -0.65
CA ASN A 113 22.41 11.61 -1.66
C ASN A 113 20.95 11.16 -1.40
N PRO A 114 20.03 12.06 -1.00
CA PRO A 114 18.65 11.67 -0.72
C PRO A 114 17.91 11.14 -1.96
N ALA A 115 18.35 11.52 -3.16
CA ALA A 115 17.74 11.05 -4.40
C ALA A 115 17.98 9.56 -4.68
N GLU A 116 18.96 8.93 -4.03
CA GLU A 116 19.27 7.50 -4.20
C GLU A 116 18.56 6.62 -3.15
N ASP A 117 17.95 7.21 -2.13
CA ASP A 117 17.24 6.48 -1.08
C ASP A 117 15.88 5.95 -1.60
N ALA A 118 15.72 4.62 -1.55
CA ALA A 118 14.55 3.94 -2.09
C ALA A 118 13.25 4.34 -1.38
N PHE A 119 13.30 4.68 -0.08
CA PHE A 119 12.13 5.15 0.65
C PHE A 119 11.71 6.54 0.14
N ILE A 120 12.66 7.47 0.01
CA ILE A 120 12.39 8.82 -0.52
C ILE A 120 11.81 8.72 -1.94
N GLN A 121 12.43 7.95 -2.84
CA GLN A 121 11.94 7.79 -4.21
C GLN A 121 10.50 7.27 -4.26
N ARG A 122 10.21 6.20 -3.48
CA ARG A 122 8.89 5.56 -3.46
C ARG A 122 7.82 6.49 -2.90
N TYR A 123 8.05 7.07 -1.73
CA TYR A 123 7.05 7.90 -1.07
C TYR A 123 6.89 9.28 -1.73
N THR A 124 7.93 9.80 -2.39
CA THR A 124 7.81 10.98 -3.26
C THR A 124 6.94 10.69 -4.47
N THR A 125 7.10 9.52 -5.11
CA THR A 125 6.24 9.09 -6.22
C THR A 125 4.78 9.01 -5.80
N ILE A 126 4.50 8.35 -4.67
CA ILE A 126 3.15 8.20 -4.12
C ILE A 126 2.52 9.55 -3.77
N THR A 127 3.25 10.41 -3.04
CA THR A 127 2.70 11.70 -2.58
C THR A 127 2.43 12.65 -3.75
N LYS A 128 3.31 12.70 -4.75
CA LYS A 128 3.09 13.46 -5.99
C LYS A 128 1.89 12.94 -6.79
N ALA A 129 1.74 11.62 -6.89
CA ALA A 129 0.58 11.02 -7.56
C ALA A 129 -0.73 11.38 -6.86
N ILE A 130 -0.77 11.32 -5.52
CA ILE A 130 -1.94 11.73 -4.73
C ILE A 130 -2.29 13.20 -4.94
N GLU A 131 -1.29 14.09 -4.93
CA GLU A 131 -1.50 15.53 -5.17
C GLU A 131 -2.08 15.79 -6.56
N GLN A 132 -1.52 15.13 -7.58
CA GLN A 132 -2.02 15.24 -8.95
C GLN A 132 -3.46 14.73 -9.05
N ILE A 133 -3.73 13.52 -8.56
CA ILE A 133 -5.08 12.93 -8.60
C ILE A 133 -6.06 13.84 -7.89
N TYR A 134 -5.73 14.31 -6.68
CA TYR A 134 -6.60 15.16 -5.88
C TYR A 134 -6.97 16.47 -6.60
N SER A 135 -6.01 17.06 -7.32
CA SER A 135 -6.25 18.29 -8.09
C SER A 135 -7.25 18.13 -9.23
N GLU A 136 -7.43 16.90 -9.73
CA GLU A 136 -8.31 16.55 -10.84
C GLU A 136 -9.68 16.01 -10.38
N LEU A 137 -9.90 15.79 -9.08
CA LEU A 137 -11.14 15.21 -8.56
C LEU A 137 -12.34 16.14 -8.71
N ASP A 138 -13.50 15.54 -8.97
CA ASP A 138 -14.79 16.22 -8.80
C ASP A 138 -15.10 16.48 -7.31
N GLU A 139 -16.03 17.40 -7.04
CA GLU A 139 -16.38 17.80 -5.66
C GLU A 139 -16.91 16.64 -4.81
N ASP A 140 -17.62 15.67 -5.41
CA ASP A 140 -18.06 14.46 -4.70
C ASP A 140 -16.85 13.64 -4.22
N LEU A 141 -15.85 13.44 -5.09
CA LEU A 141 -14.65 12.67 -4.80
C LEU A 141 -13.75 13.39 -3.79
N LYS A 142 -13.61 14.72 -3.87
CA LYS A 142 -12.93 15.50 -2.84
C LYS A 142 -13.61 15.36 -1.48
N THR A 143 -14.94 15.46 -1.44
CA THR A 143 -15.71 15.25 -0.21
C THR A 143 -15.49 13.84 0.36
N ILE A 144 -15.45 12.80 -0.49
CA ILE A 144 -15.10 11.44 -0.04
C ILE A 144 -13.70 11.42 0.56
N VAL A 145 -12.70 12.03 -0.09
CA VAL A 145 -11.32 12.05 0.40
C VAL A 145 -11.21 12.77 1.73
N ASP A 146 -11.80 13.96 1.83
CA ASP A 146 -11.78 14.79 3.02
C ASP A 146 -12.46 14.09 4.20
N MET A 147 -13.66 13.54 4.01
CA MET A 147 -14.41 12.88 5.08
C MET A 147 -13.79 11.54 5.48
N ARG A 148 -13.33 10.73 4.52
CA ARG A 148 -12.85 9.36 4.76
C ARG A 148 -11.40 9.30 5.20
N TYR A 149 -10.52 10.06 4.54
CA TYR A 149 -9.08 9.86 4.64
C TYR A 149 -8.38 10.99 5.39
N TRP A 150 -8.73 12.27 5.16
CA TRP A 150 -7.95 13.40 5.69
C TRP A 150 -8.50 14.05 6.96
N ASN A 151 -9.82 14.06 7.13
CA ASN A 151 -10.50 14.65 8.29
C ASN A 151 -11.45 13.62 8.88
N ARG A 152 -10.89 12.53 9.42
CA ARG A 152 -11.63 11.56 10.24
C ARG A 152 -12.12 12.25 11.52
N SER A 153 -13.22 12.99 11.44
CA SER A 153 -14.08 13.14 12.61
C SER A 153 -14.51 11.72 12.97
N GLY A 154 -14.48 11.30 14.24
CA GLY A 154 -14.81 9.90 14.59
C GLY A 154 -16.18 9.41 14.10
N MET A 155 -17.03 10.31 13.60
CA MET A 155 -18.31 10.06 12.95
C MET A 155 -18.20 9.65 11.47
N SER A 156 -17.12 9.94 10.74
CA SER A 156 -17.03 9.75 9.27
C SER A 156 -16.44 8.41 8.81
N GLU A 157 -16.32 7.43 9.72
CA GLU A 157 -15.85 6.07 9.39
C GLU A 157 -16.92 5.20 8.72
N ASP A 158 -18.18 5.64 8.67
CA ASP A 158 -19.25 4.92 7.95
C ASP A 158 -19.49 5.50 6.56
N TRP A 159 -19.45 4.63 5.55
CA TRP A 159 -19.81 4.94 4.16
C TRP A 159 -21.25 5.44 4.01
N LEU A 160 -22.15 5.10 4.94
CA LEU A 160 -23.52 5.64 4.97
C LEU A 160 -23.54 7.14 5.25
N ILE A 161 -22.72 7.62 6.18
CA ILE A 161 -22.67 9.04 6.55
C ILE A 161 -22.14 9.87 5.38
N ILE A 162 -21.11 9.37 4.69
CA ILE A 162 -20.59 10.01 3.47
C ILE A 162 -21.66 10.01 2.37
N ALA A 163 -22.41 8.92 2.23
CA ALA A 163 -23.48 8.81 1.23
C ALA A 163 -24.62 9.80 1.49
N ASP A 164 -25.02 9.97 2.75
CA ASP A 164 -26.02 10.94 3.18
C ASP A 164 -25.56 12.37 2.93
N CYS A 165 -24.31 12.71 3.28
CA CYS A 165 -23.72 14.03 3.00
C CYS A 165 -23.69 14.37 1.50
N LEU A 166 -23.51 13.35 0.65
CA LEU A 166 -23.45 13.48 -0.80
C LEU A 166 -24.80 13.29 -1.49
N TYR A 167 -25.89 13.08 -0.73
CA TYR A 167 -27.22 12.82 -1.25
C TYR A 167 -27.25 11.70 -2.32
N MET A 168 -26.48 10.63 -2.09
CA MET A 168 -26.39 9.51 -3.02
C MET A 168 -26.41 8.16 -2.30
N SER A 169 -26.59 7.07 -3.05
CA SER A 169 -26.56 5.74 -2.44
C SER A 169 -25.14 5.33 -2.01
N ARG A 170 -25.05 4.55 -0.93
CA ARG A 170 -23.79 3.91 -0.49
C ARG A 170 -23.07 3.19 -1.63
N SER A 171 -23.81 2.50 -2.50
CA SER A 171 -23.23 1.81 -3.66
C SER A 171 -22.57 2.78 -4.65
N LYS A 172 -23.09 3.99 -4.83
CA LYS A 172 -22.48 5.01 -5.71
C LYS A 172 -21.19 5.56 -5.09
N VAL A 173 -21.17 5.81 -3.78
CA VAL A 173 -19.95 6.19 -3.04
C VAL A 173 -18.88 5.12 -3.16
N LEU A 174 -19.23 3.85 -2.95
CA LEU A 174 -18.28 2.74 -3.06
C LEU A 174 -17.71 2.57 -4.47
N LYS A 175 -18.48 2.88 -5.52
CA LYS A 175 -17.97 2.92 -6.90
C LYS A 175 -16.98 4.06 -7.11
N LYS A 176 -17.26 5.26 -6.59
CA LYS A 176 -16.34 6.40 -6.60
C LYS A 176 -15.04 6.08 -5.84
N ARG A 177 -15.14 5.48 -4.65
CA ARG A 177 -13.98 4.96 -3.90
C ARG A 177 -13.19 3.94 -4.71
N LYS A 178 -13.85 2.96 -5.33
CA LYS A 178 -13.19 1.97 -6.17
C LYS A 178 -12.38 2.64 -7.29
N TRP A 179 -12.99 3.57 -8.02
CA TRP A 179 -12.32 4.34 -9.08
C TRP A 179 -11.10 5.09 -8.55
N LEU A 180 -11.21 5.77 -7.40
CA LEU A 180 -10.09 6.49 -6.78
C LEU A 180 -8.90 5.56 -6.49
N ILE A 181 -9.17 4.38 -5.93
CA ILE A 181 -8.15 3.40 -5.59
C ILE A 181 -7.51 2.80 -6.85
N GLU A 182 -8.29 2.44 -7.86
CA GLU A 182 -7.78 1.95 -9.15
C GLU A 182 -6.91 3.02 -9.83
N LYS A 183 -7.38 4.28 -9.85
CA LYS A 183 -6.60 5.40 -10.41
C LYS A 183 -5.28 5.62 -9.68
N THR A 184 -5.29 5.48 -8.36
CA THR A 184 -4.07 5.57 -7.54
C THR A 184 -3.09 4.46 -7.89
N ALA A 185 -3.58 3.22 -8.01
CA ALA A 185 -2.76 2.06 -8.37
C ALA A 185 -2.06 2.27 -9.74
N GLU A 186 -2.80 2.74 -10.74
CA GLU A 186 -2.25 3.07 -12.06
C GLU A 186 -1.18 4.17 -11.98
N SER A 187 -1.45 5.26 -11.25
CA SER A 187 -0.54 6.41 -11.17
C SER A 187 0.78 6.12 -10.46
N ILE A 188 0.84 5.11 -9.60
CA ILE A 188 2.07 4.72 -8.89
C ILE A 188 2.72 3.45 -9.46
N TYR A 189 2.28 3.00 -10.63
CA TYR A 189 2.73 1.75 -11.26
C TYR A 189 2.59 0.52 -10.34
N TRP A 190 1.48 0.47 -9.60
CA TRP A 190 1.13 -0.70 -8.78
C TRP A 190 0.61 -1.86 -9.65
N VAL A 191 -0.16 -1.52 -10.69
CA VAL A 191 -0.73 -2.43 -11.71
C VAL A 191 -0.34 -2.01 -13.13
#